data_AF-A0A1G0D534-F1
#
_entry.id   AF-A0A1G0D534-F1
#
_cell.length_a   1.000
_cell.length_b   1.000
_cell.length_c   1.000
_cell.angle_alpha   90.00
_cell.angle_beta   90.00
_cell.angle_gamma   90.00
#
_symmetry.space_group_name_H-M   'P 1'
#
loop_
_entity.id
_entity.type
_entity.pdbx_description
1 polymer ?
#
loop_
_entity_poly.entity_id
_entity_poly.type
_entity_poly.pdbx_seq_one_letter_code
_entity_poly.pdbx_strand_id
1 'polypeptide(L)'
;MKAIKGCDSKGLLGEFEYTHEFRRGSGHRISWRNSPPAGTQMVNHGEPVTVDEIGMAGMIACTRKSDGVQSLVFPWDLKPHKQAI
;
A
#
# COMPACT_ATOMS: atom_id res chain seq x y z
N MET A 1 9.06 -5.13 -32.14
CA MET A 1 8.89 -4.36 -30.89
C MET A 1 9.33 -5.25 -29.73
N LYS A 2 10.37 -4.87 -28.97
CA LYS A 2 10.82 -5.65 -27.79
C LYS A 2 9.83 -5.40 -26.66
N ALA A 3 9.20 -6.47 -26.14
CA ALA A 3 8.42 -6.40 -24.92
C ALA A 3 9.33 -5.92 -23.78
N ILE A 4 9.03 -4.76 -23.22
CA ILE A 4 9.71 -4.26 -22.02
C ILE A 4 9.16 -5.13 -20.89
N LYS A 5 9.98 -6.08 -20.43
CA LYS A 5 9.64 -7.01 -19.36
C LYS A 5 9.28 -6.19 -18.12
N GLY A 6 8.04 -6.29 -17.64
CA GLY A 6 7.61 -5.69 -16.39
C GLY A 6 8.53 -6.11 -15.26
N CYS A 7 8.87 -5.19 -14.37
CA CYS A 7 9.59 -5.54 -13.15
C CYS A 7 8.52 -5.97 -12.14
N ASP A 8 8.47 -7.28 -11.89
CA ASP A 8 7.64 -7.86 -10.85
C ASP A 8 8.48 -8.03 -9.60
N SER A 9 8.14 -7.32 -8.52
CA SER A 9 8.79 -7.52 -7.22
C SER A 9 7.78 -7.90 -6.16
N LYS A 10 8.22 -8.75 -5.22
CA LYS A 10 7.48 -9.02 -4.00
C LYS A 10 7.82 -7.97 -2.94
N GLY A 11 6.82 -7.56 -2.18
CA GLY A 11 6.95 -6.65 -1.05
C GLY A 11 6.20 -7.15 0.18
N LEU A 12 6.61 -6.65 1.34
CA LEU A 12 5.95 -6.89 2.63
C LEU A 12 5.58 -5.56 3.26
N LEU A 13 4.36 -5.47 3.78
CA LEU A 13 3.90 -4.39 4.63
C LEU A 13 3.53 -5.00 5.99
N GLY A 14 4.52 -5.10 6.89
CA GLY A 14 4.35 -5.91 8.10
C GLY A 14 4.20 -7.39 7.75
N GLU A 15 3.03 -7.95 8.06
CA GLU A 15 2.66 -9.33 7.73
C GLU A 15 1.95 -9.48 6.38
N PHE A 16 1.61 -8.38 5.71
CA PHE A 16 0.86 -8.37 4.46
C PHE A 16 1.80 -8.50 3.25
N GLU A 17 1.59 -9.52 2.43
CA GLU A 17 2.37 -9.82 1.22
C GLU A 17 1.66 -9.27 -0.02
N TYR A 18 2.42 -8.56 -0.86
CA TYR A 18 1.96 -8.08 -2.15
C TYR A 18 3.02 -8.26 -3.23
N THR A 19 2.57 -8.35 -4.48
CA THR A 19 3.42 -8.15 -5.66
C THR A 19 3.15 -6.76 -6.23
N HIS A 20 4.18 -6.13 -6.76
CA HIS A 20 4.04 -4.95 -7.60
C HIS A 20 4.54 -5.26 -9.00
N GLU A 21 3.77 -4.82 -9.99
CA GLU A 21 4.14 -4.82 -11.39
C GLU A 21 4.24 -3.35 -11.83
N PHE A 22 5.39 -2.97 -12.39
CA PHE A 22 5.55 -1.68 -13.05
C PHE A 22 5.68 -1.86 -14.56
N ARG A 23 4.80 -1.18 -15.30
CA ARG A 23 4.88 -1.08 -16.76
C ARG A 23 5.01 0.37 -17.18
N ARG A 24 6.10 0.67 -17.90
CA ARG A 24 6.32 1.99 -18.49
C ARG A 24 5.17 2.32 -19.45
N GLY A 25 4.40 3.36 -19.13
CA GLY A 25 3.21 3.79 -19.90
C GLY A 25 1.87 3.25 -19.41
N SER A 26 1.85 2.27 -18.49
CA SER A 26 0.61 1.72 -17.91
C SER A 26 0.50 1.93 -16.39
N GLY A 27 1.58 2.39 -15.75
CA GLY A 27 1.61 2.71 -14.32
C GLY A 27 1.97 1.52 -13.44
N HIS A 28 1.51 1.57 -12.19
CA HIS A 28 1.74 0.57 -11.17
C HIS A 28 0.47 -0.27 -10.96
N ARG A 29 0.67 -1.58 -10.80
CA ARG A 29 -0.37 -2.49 -10.33
C ARG A 29 0.15 -3.24 -9.11
N ILE A 30 -0.61 -3.21 -8.03
CA ILE A 30 -0.34 -3.99 -6.82
C ILE A 30 -1.36 -5.12 -6.74
N SER A 31 -0.89 -6.33 -6.45
CA SER A 31 -1.75 -7.48 -6.18
C SER A 31 -1.44 -8.01 -4.80
N TRP A 32 -2.47 -8.09 -3.95
CA TRP A 32 -2.35 -8.55 -2.58
C TRP A 32 -2.59 -10.05 -2.48
N ARG A 33 -1.72 -10.76 -1.77
CA ARG A 33 -1.97 -12.15 -1.36
C ARG A 33 -2.80 -12.19 -0.09
N ASN A 34 -2.45 -11.34 0.87
CA ASN A 34 -3.19 -11.08 2.10
C ASN A 34 -3.12 -9.57 2.37
N SER A 35 -4.23 -8.87 2.10
CA SER A 35 -4.31 -7.41 2.28
C SER A 35 -4.58 -7.02 3.73
N PRO A 36 -4.12 -5.83 4.16
CA PRO A 36 -4.55 -5.27 5.43
C PRO A 36 -6.07 -5.06 5.44
N PRO A 37 -6.80 -5.51 6.47
CA PRO A 37 -8.22 -5.23 6.59
C PRO A 37 -8.48 -3.75 6.90
N ALA A 38 -9.69 -3.29 6.61
CA ALA A 38 -10.18 -1.99 7.05
C ALA A 38 -10.04 -1.84 8.58
N GLY A 39 -9.66 -0.65 9.05
CA GLY A 39 -9.35 -0.35 10.44
C GLY A 39 -7.91 -0.65 10.86
N THR A 40 -7.09 -1.28 10.01
CA THR A 40 -5.68 -1.54 10.31
C THR A 40 -4.93 -0.23 10.54
N GLN A 41 -4.18 -0.13 11.64
CA GLN A 41 -3.41 1.08 11.96
C GLN A 41 -2.01 1.02 11.34
N MET A 42 -1.63 2.08 10.66
CA MET A 42 -0.34 2.20 9.98
C MET A 42 0.24 3.60 10.19
N VAL A 43 1.46 3.79 9.68
CA VAL A 43 2.17 5.07 9.69
C VAL A 43 2.52 5.44 8.26
N ASN A 44 2.12 6.63 7.83
CA ASN A 44 2.47 7.23 6.54
C ASN A 44 3.35 8.46 6.78
N HIS A 45 4.61 8.43 6.34
CA HIS A 45 5.57 9.53 6.55
C HIS A 45 5.67 10.07 8.00
N GLY A 46 5.44 9.22 9.00
CA GLY A 46 5.45 9.60 10.42
C GLY A 46 4.08 9.94 11.00
N GLU A 47 3.06 10.12 10.15
CA GLU A 47 1.68 10.37 10.57
C GLU A 47 0.92 9.06 10.76
N PRO A 48 0.17 8.88 11.86
CA PRO A 48 -0.68 7.73 12.04
C PRO A 48 -1.89 7.80 11.09
N VAL A 49 -2.13 6.70 10.38
CA VAL A 49 -3.24 6.53 9.45
C VAL A 49 -4.02 5.25 9.77
N THR A 50 -5.29 5.22 9.38
CA THR A 50 -6.14 4.04 9.43
C THR A 50 -6.41 3.58 8.00
N VAL A 51 -6.25 2.29 7.73
CA VAL A 51 -6.62 1.70 6.43
C VAL A 51 -8.15 1.70 6.30
N ASP A 52 -8.66 2.22 5.21
CA ASP A 52 -10.09 2.23 4.92
C ASP A 52 -10.43 1.05 3.99
N GLU A 53 -9.75 0.97 2.84
CA GLU A 53 -9.95 -0.07 1.84
C GLU A 53 -8.74 -0.23 0.91
N ILE A 54 -8.78 -1.25 0.05
CA ILE A 54 -7.83 -1.45 -1.05
C ILE A 54 -8.51 -1.08 -2.37
N GLY A 55 -7.99 -0.06 -3.05
CA GLY A 55 -8.51 0.39 -4.34
C GLY A 55 -8.19 -0.58 -5.49
N MET A 56 -8.80 -0.37 -6.66
CA MET A 56 -8.73 -1.30 -7.80
C MET A 56 -7.31 -1.58 -8.31
N ALA A 57 -6.38 -0.62 -8.19
CA ALA A 57 -4.97 -0.81 -8.58
C ALA A 57 -4.12 -1.46 -7.47
N GLY A 58 -4.74 -1.86 -6.36
CA GLY A 58 -4.11 -2.38 -5.15
C GLY A 58 -3.46 -1.31 -4.26
N MET A 59 -3.67 -0.03 -4.56
CA MET A 59 -3.31 1.08 -3.67
C MET A 59 -4.19 1.07 -2.42
N ILE A 60 -3.66 1.60 -1.32
CA ILE A 60 -4.35 1.59 -0.02
C ILE A 60 -5.00 2.96 0.17
N ALA A 61 -6.32 2.98 0.36
CA ALA A 61 -7.02 4.16 0.87
C ALA A 61 -6.83 4.20 2.38
N CYS A 62 -6.38 5.33 2.89
CA CYS A 62 -6.18 5.51 4.32
C CYS A 62 -6.53 6.93 4.77
N THR A 63 -7.09 7.00 5.97
CA THR A 63 -7.50 8.25 6.62
C THR A 63 -6.49 8.62 7.70
N ARG A 64 -5.95 9.84 7.63
CA ARG A 64 -5.01 10.36 8.62
C ARG A 64 -5.76 10.70 9.91
N LYS A 65 -5.21 10.28 11.05
CA LYS A 65 -5.89 10.45 12.35
C LYS A 65 -5.84 11.88 12.89
N SER A 66 -4.88 12.70 12.47
CA SER A 66 -4.69 14.06 12.98
C SER A 66 -5.72 15.06 12.42
N ASP A 67 -6.06 14.95 11.14
CA ASP A 67 -6.93 15.91 10.43
C ASP A 67 -8.12 15.25 9.69
N GLY A 68 -8.20 13.91 9.67
CA GLY A 68 -9.26 13.18 8.97
C GLY A 68 -9.11 13.16 7.45
N VAL A 69 -7.98 13.63 6.89
CA VAL A 69 -7.77 13.65 5.45
C VAL A 69 -7.56 12.23 4.93
N GLN A 70 -8.34 11.88 3.91
CA GLN A 70 -8.19 10.61 3.19
C GLN A 70 -7.16 10.75 2.07
N SER A 71 -6.30 9.75 1.93
CA SER A 71 -5.28 9.69 0.87
C SER A 71 -5.14 8.28 0.32
N LEU A 72 -4.80 8.18 -0.95
CA LEU A 72 -4.42 6.94 -1.60
C LEU A 72 -2.90 6.83 -1.62
N VAL A 73 -2.36 5.74 -1.10
CA VAL A 73 -0.92 5.56 -0.91
C VAL A 73 -0.45 4.22 -1.44
N PHE A 74 0.84 4.16 -1.79
CA PHE A 74 1.47 2.90 -2.14
C PHE A 74 1.85 2.11 -0.89
N PRO A 75 1.90 0.77 -0.96
CA PRO A 75 2.24 -0.06 0.19
C PRO A 75 3.64 0.22 0.76
N TRP A 76 4.59 0.60 -0.09
CA TRP A 76 5.97 0.90 0.31
C TRP A 76 6.14 2.26 1.01
N ASP A 77 5.12 3.13 0.96
CA ASP A 77 5.10 4.41 1.70
C ASP A 77 4.59 4.24 3.14
N LEU A 78 3.97 3.08 3.42
CA LEU A 78 3.42 2.75 4.73
C LEU A 78 4.37 1.90 5.58
N LYS A 79 4.21 2.03 6.88
CA LYS A 79 4.84 1.17 7.89
C LYS A 79 3.81 0.65 8.88
N PRO A 80 3.94 -0.58 9.38
CA PRO A 80 3.10 -1.06 10.48
C PRO A 80 3.21 -0.13 11.68
N HIS A 81 2.08 0.21 12.31
CA HIS A 81 2.11 0.94 13.57
C HIS A 81 2.64 -0.01 14.65
N LYS A 82 3.87 0.20 15.12
CA LYS A 82 4.40 -0.53 16.28
C LYS A 82 3.61 -0.07 17.51
N GLN A 83 2.64 -0.85 17.96
CA GLN A 83 2.11 -0.67 19.31
C GLN A 83 3.27 -0.94 20.28
N ALA A 84 3.64 0.08 21.05
CA ALA A 84 4.53 -0.14 22.19
C ALA A 84 3.77 -1.06 23.16
N ILE A 85 4.36 -2.21 23.45
CA ILE A 85 3.89 -3.15 24.48
C ILE A 85 4.32 -2.60 25.83
#